data_AF-A0A3S0XAR8-F1
#
_entry.id   AF-A0A3S0XAR8-F1
#
_cell.length_a   1.000
_cell.length_b   1.000
_cell.length_c   1.000
_cell.angle_alpha   90.00
_cell.angle_beta   90.00
_cell.angle_gamma   90.00
#
_symmetry.space_group_name_H-M   'P 1'
#
loop_
_entity.id
_entity.type
_entity.pdbx_description
1 polymer ?
#
loop_
_entity_poly.entity_id
_entity_poly.type
_entity_poly.pdbx_seq_one_letter_code
_entity_poly.pdbx_strand_id
1 'polypeptide(L)'
;MVILFPSYIRRIALKNTFFSSKNPRLYHSTQAQKNTLPSAPEASFFKISKIELNELKIYYSTPKTSAPVYFNSITYQYRQDSEHELDLKGHWQENPLSAKVLINLVSSYPVIKADINFANNTLNLIAQSVDNSYQLQTNIRINNPVPLANLFSIKDDELPQQVHSVFKVLGNQLIIPAFDAINPSARLEATLGPDGSNSYITNITLHEDLLLKFSGTTLTHCPLPQPVKAFIKGMNTKIRINFTKASQEKSTLILIDGSGIHFEGSSLPEVVQKNFQTCFDYQLEDESMQTTYTIN
;
A
#
# COMPACT_ATOMS: atom_id res chain seq x y z
N MET A 1 4.52 5.98 -2.98
CA MET A 1 5.48 6.90 -2.33
C MET A 1 5.11 7.00 -0.86
N VAL A 2 5.93 6.42 0.02
CA VAL A 2 5.73 6.50 1.47
C VAL A 2 6.02 7.95 1.87
N ILE A 3 5.01 8.67 2.39
CA ILE A 3 5.22 9.95 3.05
C ILE A 3 5.96 9.63 4.35
N LEU A 4 7.27 9.52 4.21
CA LEU A 4 8.21 9.41 5.28
C LEU A 4 8.15 10.75 6.02
N PHE A 5 7.61 10.73 7.24
CA PHE A 5 7.79 11.74 8.27
C PHE A 5 8.89 11.29 9.29
N PRO A 6 10.12 10.85 8.91
CA PRO A 6 10.92 10.03 9.82
C PRO A 6 11.88 10.86 10.68
N SER A 7 12.02 12.16 10.47
CA SER A 7 13.07 12.93 11.16
C SER A 7 12.55 13.71 12.37
N TYR A 8 11.30 14.21 12.36
CA TYR A 8 10.79 15.03 13.47
C TYR A 8 9.96 14.26 14.51
N ILE A 9 9.13 13.30 14.08
CA ILE A 9 8.34 12.46 15.02
C ILE A 9 9.24 11.45 15.73
N ARG A 10 10.32 10.97 15.09
CA ARG A 10 11.25 10.01 15.70
C ARG A 10 11.96 10.58 16.93
N ARG A 11 12.22 11.89 17.00
CA ARG A 11 12.77 12.54 18.22
C ARG A 11 11.77 12.61 19.39
N ILE A 12 10.48 12.71 19.10
CA ILE A 12 9.43 12.75 20.13
C ILE A 12 9.06 11.32 20.57
N ALA A 13 9.03 10.37 19.64
CA ALA A 13 8.77 8.96 19.94
C ALA A 13 9.95 8.26 20.65
N LEU A 14 11.21 8.57 20.30
CA LEU A 14 12.39 7.97 20.97
C LEU A 14 12.59 8.47 22.41
N LYS A 15 12.06 9.64 22.77
CA LYS A 15 12.04 10.07 24.17
C LYS A 15 10.93 9.39 24.99
N ASN A 16 9.91 8.81 24.34
CA ASN A 16 8.74 8.22 25.00
C ASN A 16 8.63 6.69 24.84
N THR A 17 9.60 6.01 24.21
CA THR A 17 9.59 4.53 24.04
C THR A 17 10.66 3.78 24.84
N PHE A 18 11.57 4.46 25.53
CA PHE A 18 12.40 3.82 26.54
C PHE A 18 11.64 3.78 27.86
N PHE A 19 10.72 2.82 28.03
CA PHE A 19 10.32 2.17 29.29
C PHE A 19 9.00 1.43 29.07
N SER A 20 9.04 0.29 28.37
CA SER A 20 8.18 -0.87 28.68
C SER A 20 8.49 -2.00 27.71
N SER A 21 9.30 -2.98 28.14
CA SER A 21 8.75 -4.28 28.53
C SER A 21 9.90 -5.27 28.78
N LYS A 22 9.88 -5.83 29.99
CA LYS A 22 10.32 -7.19 30.34
C LYS A 22 11.77 -7.59 30.01
N ASN A 23 12.64 -7.41 31.01
CA ASN A 23 13.74 -8.34 31.23
C ASN A 23 13.35 -9.23 32.44
N PRO A 24 12.78 -10.44 32.23
CA PRO A 24 12.55 -11.37 33.31
C PRO A 24 13.83 -12.19 33.54
N ARG A 25 14.16 -12.41 34.82
CA ARG A 25 15.25 -13.25 35.37
C ARG A 25 16.53 -12.48 35.68
N LEU A 26 16.62 -12.04 36.94
CA LEU A 26 17.74 -12.32 37.85
C LEU A 26 17.38 -11.76 39.23
N TYR A 27 16.58 -12.50 39.99
CA TYR A 27 16.51 -12.36 41.45
C TYR A 27 16.46 -13.74 42.09
N HIS A 28 17.63 -14.34 42.26
CA HIS A 28 17.89 -15.00 43.53
C HIS A 28 18.51 -13.94 44.44
N SER A 29 17.81 -13.55 45.49
CA SER A 29 18.39 -13.52 46.83
C SER A 29 17.35 -13.15 47.88
N THR A 30 17.28 -14.02 48.87
CA THR A 30 17.02 -13.76 50.29
C THR A 30 17.13 -12.31 50.79
N GLN A 31 16.19 -12.01 51.69
CA GLN A 31 16.25 -11.07 52.82
C GLN A 31 16.08 -9.55 52.55
N ALA A 32 14.98 -9.06 53.15
CA ALA A 32 14.71 -7.76 53.74
C ALA A 32 15.76 -6.64 53.64
N GLN A 33 15.37 -5.51 53.05
CA GLN A 33 15.52 -4.20 53.70
C GLN A 33 14.56 -3.17 53.11
N LYS A 34 13.82 -2.52 54.02
CA LYS A 34 12.83 -1.48 53.79
C LYS A 34 13.58 -0.15 53.57
N ASN A 35 13.71 0.30 52.32
CA ASN A 35 14.16 1.66 52.01
C ASN A 35 13.10 2.35 51.15
N THR A 36 12.37 3.27 51.78
CA THR A 36 11.45 4.22 51.13
C THR A 36 12.25 5.16 50.24
N LEU A 37 12.22 4.91 48.93
CA LEU A 37 12.63 5.87 47.91
C LEU A 37 11.54 6.96 47.80
N PRO A 38 11.87 8.26 47.75
CA PRO A 38 10.90 9.29 47.45
C PRO A 38 10.36 9.09 46.03
N SER A 39 9.03 9.04 45.92
CA SER A 39 8.30 9.02 44.65
C SER A 39 8.78 10.17 43.77
N ALA A 40 9.40 9.86 42.64
CA ALA A 40 9.69 10.84 41.60
C ALA A 40 8.37 11.54 41.21
N PRO A 41 8.36 12.87 40.98
CA PRO A 41 7.17 13.56 40.51
C PRO A 41 6.73 12.92 39.19
N GLU A 42 5.44 12.58 39.10
CA GLU A 42 4.81 12.08 37.87
C GLU A 42 5.21 13.00 36.71
N ALA A 43 5.87 12.43 35.70
CA ALA A 43 6.19 13.16 34.49
C ALA A 43 4.88 13.68 33.90
N SER A 44 4.69 14.99 33.91
CA SER A 44 3.57 15.65 33.27
C SER A 44 3.74 15.48 31.75
N PHE A 45 3.10 14.44 31.22
CA PHE A 45 3.03 14.25 29.77
C PHE A 45 2.20 15.40 29.20
N PHE A 46 2.83 16.26 28.39
CA PHE A 46 2.10 17.28 27.65
C PHE A 46 1.21 16.59 26.61
N LYS A 47 -0.08 16.96 26.57
CA LYS A 47 -1.02 16.48 25.56
C LYS A 47 -1.19 17.57 24.51
N ILE A 48 -0.86 17.26 23.26
CA ILE A 48 -1.10 18.18 22.14
C ILE A 48 -2.58 18.08 21.77
N SER A 49 -3.34 19.13 22.04
CA SER A 49 -4.78 19.16 21.70
C SER A 49 -5.05 19.64 20.27
N LYS A 50 -4.25 20.59 19.77
CA LYS A 50 -4.40 21.17 18.42
C LYS A 50 -3.05 21.60 17.86
N ILE A 51 -2.81 21.37 16.58
CA ILE A 51 -1.72 21.99 15.80
C ILE A 51 -2.36 22.62 14.56
N GLU A 52 -1.95 23.82 14.21
CA GLU A 52 -2.38 24.51 13.00
C GLU A 52 -1.14 25.06 12.29
N LEU A 53 -0.96 24.68 11.03
CA LEU A 53 0.08 25.22 10.15
C LEU A 53 -0.63 25.84 8.94
N ASN A 54 -0.30 27.09 8.65
CA ASN A 54 -0.91 27.85 7.56
C ASN A 54 0.15 28.21 6.52
N GLU A 55 -0.27 28.28 5.26
CA GLU A 55 0.55 28.74 4.13
C GLU A 55 1.85 27.92 3.93
N LEU A 56 1.76 26.59 4.02
CA LEU A 56 2.90 25.68 3.84
C LEU A 56 3.10 25.31 2.36
N LYS A 57 4.32 25.45 1.86
CA LYS A 57 4.74 24.96 0.53
C LYS A 57 5.57 23.70 0.66
N ILE A 58 5.14 22.60 0.05
CA ILE A 58 5.92 21.35 -0.01
C ILE A 58 6.50 21.19 -1.41
N TYR A 59 7.83 21.21 -1.49
CA TYR A 59 8.59 20.91 -2.69
C TYR A 59 9.03 19.45 -2.66
N TYR A 60 8.59 18.66 -3.63
CA TYR A 60 9.02 17.28 -3.82
C TYR A 60 9.94 17.22 -5.05
N SER A 61 11.21 16.86 -4.83
CA SER A 61 12.25 16.68 -5.86
C SER A 61 11.95 15.49 -6.78
N THR A 62 12.39 15.34 -8.03
CA THR A 62 13.19 16.10 -9.01
C THR A 62 12.57 15.74 -10.38
N PRO A 63 12.09 16.70 -11.19
CA PRO A 63 12.90 17.78 -11.73
C PRO A 63 12.45 19.17 -11.23
N LYS A 64 13.26 20.20 -11.51
CA LYS A 64 12.98 21.63 -11.22
C LYS A 64 11.66 22.19 -11.83
N THR A 65 10.88 21.35 -12.49
CA THR A 65 9.70 21.72 -13.28
C THR A 65 8.38 21.40 -12.58
N SER A 66 8.36 20.63 -11.50
CA SER A 66 7.12 20.36 -10.76
C SER A 66 6.75 21.54 -9.86
N ALA A 67 5.56 22.11 -10.08
CA ALA A 67 5.00 23.09 -9.16
C ALA A 67 4.86 22.44 -7.76
N PRO A 68 5.17 23.18 -6.67
CA PRO A 68 4.98 22.66 -5.31
C PRO A 68 3.50 22.45 -5.02
N VAL A 69 3.20 21.54 -4.08
CA VAL A 69 1.86 21.48 -3.47
C VAL A 69 1.80 22.57 -2.40
N TYR A 70 0.79 23.41 -2.51
CA TYR A 70 0.46 24.43 -1.55
C TYR A 70 -0.57 23.92 -0.56
N PHE A 71 -0.35 24.15 0.73
CA PHE A 71 -1.35 23.95 1.76
C PHE A 71 -1.70 25.30 2.38
N ASN A 72 -2.94 25.72 2.17
CA ASN A 72 -3.54 26.86 2.86
C ASN A 72 -3.60 26.58 4.37
N SER A 73 -4.01 25.37 4.74
CA SER A 73 -4.13 24.95 6.14
C SER A 73 -3.85 23.47 6.33
N ILE A 74 -3.14 23.16 7.40
CA ILE A 74 -2.97 21.81 7.97
C ILE A 74 -3.40 21.92 9.43
N THR A 75 -4.54 21.32 9.76
CA THR A 75 -5.09 21.32 11.13
C THR A 75 -5.09 19.92 11.68
N TYR A 76 -4.43 19.71 12.80
CA TYR A 76 -4.56 18.54 13.63
C TYR A 76 -5.38 18.87 14.86
N GLN A 77 -6.31 18.00 15.23
CA GLN A 77 -7.09 18.11 16.44
C GLN A 77 -7.19 16.75 17.14
N TYR A 78 -6.87 16.74 18.43
CA TYR A 78 -7.27 15.65 19.32
C TYR A 78 -8.72 15.88 19.78
N ARG A 79 -9.57 14.89 19.57
CA ARG A 79 -10.98 14.87 19.98
C ARG A 79 -11.18 13.93 21.18
N GLN A 80 -12.39 13.90 21.73
CA GLN A 80 -12.73 12.95 22.79
C GLN A 80 -12.59 11.50 22.28
N ASP A 81 -12.44 10.55 23.20
CA ASP A 81 -12.39 9.11 22.89
C ASP A 81 -11.23 8.64 21.99
N SER A 82 -10.03 9.19 22.19
CA SER A 82 -8.82 8.79 21.43
C SER A 82 -8.97 8.94 19.91
N GLU A 83 -9.87 9.82 19.47
CA GLU A 83 -10.04 10.22 18.08
C GLU A 83 -9.09 11.38 17.74
N HIS A 84 -8.38 11.25 16.63
CA HIS A 84 -7.49 12.25 16.07
C HIS A 84 -7.99 12.63 14.69
N GLU A 85 -8.14 13.92 14.43
CA GLU A 85 -8.54 14.45 13.13
C GLU A 85 -7.39 15.26 12.52
N LEU A 86 -7.12 15.03 11.24
CA LEU A 86 -6.22 15.82 10.41
C LEU A 86 -7.02 16.34 9.20
N ASP A 87 -7.10 17.66 9.07
CA ASP A 87 -7.71 18.36 7.93
C ASP A 87 -6.60 19.09 7.16
N LEU A 88 -6.55 18.86 5.85
CA LEU A 88 -5.61 19.44 4.91
C LEU A 88 -6.41 20.17 3.84
N LYS A 89 -6.09 21.44 3.59
CA LYS A 89 -6.64 22.22 2.47
C LYS A 89 -5.53 22.92 1.73
N GLY A 90 -5.60 22.90 0.41
CA GLY A 90 -4.51 23.32 -0.43
C GLY A 90 -4.85 23.31 -1.91
N HIS A 91 -3.80 23.42 -2.72
CA HIS A 91 -3.88 23.31 -4.16
C HIS A 91 -2.54 22.86 -4.75
N TRP A 92 -2.58 22.32 -5.97
CA TRP A 92 -1.41 22.10 -6.80
C TRP A 92 -1.66 22.74 -8.16
N GLN A 93 -0.84 23.74 -8.51
CA GLN A 93 -1.17 24.67 -9.59
C GLN A 93 -2.59 25.25 -9.36
N GLU A 94 -3.47 25.21 -10.36
CA GLU A 94 -4.86 25.67 -10.25
C GLU A 94 -5.81 24.61 -9.67
N ASN A 95 -5.32 23.41 -9.33
CA ASN A 95 -6.16 22.30 -8.92
C ASN A 95 -6.33 22.24 -7.40
N PRO A 96 -7.57 22.22 -6.87
CA PRO A 96 -7.79 22.14 -5.43
C PRO A 96 -7.40 20.78 -4.85
N LEU A 97 -6.88 20.81 -3.62
CA LEU A 97 -6.55 19.65 -2.80
C LEU A 97 -7.26 19.80 -1.45
N SER A 98 -7.98 18.77 -1.03
CA SER A 98 -8.50 18.68 0.33
C SER A 98 -8.38 17.25 0.82
N ALA A 99 -7.96 17.05 2.06
CA ALA A 99 -7.93 15.73 2.66
C ALA A 99 -8.37 15.79 4.12
N LYS A 100 -9.17 14.81 4.51
CA LYS A 100 -9.59 14.61 5.89
C LYS A 100 -9.19 13.21 6.34
N VAL A 101 -8.46 13.11 7.44
CA VAL A 101 -8.05 11.83 8.02
C VAL A 101 -8.55 11.77 9.46
N LEU A 102 -9.23 10.69 9.80
CA LEU A 102 -9.68 10.34 11.14
C LEU A 102 -8.93 9.09 11.59
N ILE A 103 -8.30 9.16 12.76
CA ILE A 103 -7.61 8.04 13.39
C ILE A 103 -8.24 7.83 14.76
N ASN A 104 -8.84 6.66 14.99
CA ASN A 104 -9.41 6.29 16.27
C ASN A 104 -8.56 5.17 16.90
N LEU A 105 -8.05 5.42 18.11
CA LEU A 105 -7.13 4.54 18.84
C LEU A 105 -7.80 3.83 20.04
N VAL A 106 -9.13 3.62 20.01
CA VAL A 106 -9.87 3.01 21.14
C VAL A 106 -9.55 1.52 21.33
N SER A 107 -8.98 0.85 20.33
CA SER A 107 -8.59 -0.56 20.41
C SER A 107 -7.10 -0.76 20.11
N SER A 108 -6.58 -1.96 20.36
CA SER A 108 -5.23 -2.36 19.96
C SER A 108 -4.98 -2.23 18.44
N TYR A 109 -6.05 -2.16 17.64
CA TYR A 109 -6.00 -1.89 16.22
C TYR A 109 -6.57 -0.49 15.91
N PRO A 110 -5.77 0.42 15.33
CA PRO A 110 -6.26 1.73 14.97
C PRO A 110 -7.27 1.63 13.82
N VAL A 111 -8.37 2.38 13.92
CA VAL A 111 -9.28 2.63 12.80
C VAL A 111 -8.83 3.92 12.12
N ILE A 112 -8.50 3.83 10.83
CA ILE A 112 -8.09 4.97 10.00
C ILE A 112 -9.14 5.15 8.91
N LYS A 113 -9.71 6.35 8.80
CA LYS A 113 -10.56 6.75 7.68
C LYS A 113 -9.92 7.95 7.02
N ALA A 114 -9.74 7.93 5.71
CA ALA A 114 -9.20 9.07 4.97
C ALA A 114 -10.03 9.33 3.72
N ASP A 115 -10.44 10.57 3.55
CA ASP A 115 -11.14 11.08 2.36
C ASP A 115 -10.24 12.15 1.73
N ILE A 116 -9.74 11.89 0.53
CA ILE A 116 -8.81 12.76 -0.19
C ILE A 116 -9.47 13.15 -1.51
N ASN A 117 -9.61 14.45 -1.74
CA ASN A 117 -10.01 15.02 -3.01
C ASN A 117 -8.84 15.79 -3.61
N PHE A 118 -8.49 15.47 -4.84
CA PHE A 118 -7.43 16.12 -5.58
C PHE A 118 -7.88 16.36 -7.02
N ALA A 119 -8.01 17.62 -7.41
CA ALA A 119 -8.33 18.01 -8.78
C ALA A 119 -9.62 17.35 -9.34
N ASN A 120 -10.67 17.18 -8.51
CA ASN A 120 -11.91 16.45 -8.83
C ASN A 120 -11.76 14.91 -8.89
N ASN A 121 -10.64 14.36 -8.44
CA ASN A 121 -10.46 12.94 -8.19
C ASN A 121 -10.66 12.65 -6.71
N THR A 122 -11.25 11.51 -6.37
CA THR A 122 -11.53 11.13 -4.99
C THR A 122 -10.81 9.83 -4.63
N LEU A 123 -10.31 9.76 -3.40
CA LEU A 123 -9.73 8.59 -2.78
C LEU A 123 -10.31 8.47 -1.38
N ASN A 124 -11.02 7.38 -1.13
CA ASN A 124 -11.55 7.03 0.17
C ASN A 124 -10.82 5.78 0.67
N LEU A 125 -10.29 5.83 1.88
CA LEU A 125 -9.53 4.76 2.50
C LEU A 125 -10.10 4.47 3.88
N ILE A 126 -10.31 3.19 4.18
CA ILE A 126 -10.74 2.72 5.49
C ILE A 126 -9.83 1.56 5.89
N ALA A 127 -9.07 1.75 6.96
CA ALA A 127 -8.29 0.70 7.59
C ALA A 127 -8.88 0.39 8.96
N GLN A 128 -9.24 -0.86 9.24
CA GLN A 128 -9.88 -1.26 10.49
C GLN A 128 -9.70 -2.75 10.75
N SER A 129 -9.90 -3.18 12.00
CA SER A 129 -10.02 -4.60 12.32
C SER A 129 -11.44 -5.10 12.06
N VAL A 130 -11.58 -6.17 11.27
CA VAL A 130 -12.85 -6.86 10.99
C VAL A 130 -12.62 -8.35 11.16
N ASP A 131 -13.43 -9.02 11.99
CA ASP A 131 -13.38 -10.48 12.18
C ASP A 131 -11.98 -11.04 12.48
N ASN A 132 -11.24 -10.39 13.40
CA ASN A 132 -9.84 -10.72 13.76
C ASN A 132 -8.81 -10.57 12.62
N SER A 133 -9.17 -9.90 11.53
CA SER A 133 -8.26 -9.54 10.44
C SER A 133 -8.11 -8.02 10.36
N TYR A 134 -6.91 -7.55 9.98
CA TYR A 134 -6.72 -6.15 9.66
C TYR A 134 -7.07 -5.93 8.20
N GLN A 135 -8.05 -5.09 7.92
CA GLN A 135 -8.54 -4.81 6.58
C GLN A 135 -8.23 -3.36 6.20
N LEU A 136 -7.69 -3.18 5.00
CA LEU A 136 -7.57 -1.90 4.30
C LEU A 136 -8.46 -1.93 3.06
N GLN A 137 -9.47 -1.08 3.02
CA GLN A 137 -10.30 -0.85 1.85
C GLN A 137 -9.95 0.50 1.23
N THR A 138 -9.84 0.54 -0.09
CA THR A 138 -9.59 1.75 -0.87
C THR A 138 -10.58 1.85 -2.02
N ASN A 139 -11.15 3.04 -2.21
CA ASN A 139 -12.01 3.38 -3.33
C ASN A 139 -11.46 4.65 -3.98
N ILE A 140 -11.09 4.56 -5.25
CA ILE A 140 -10.54 5.65 -6.05
C ILE A 140 -11.51 5.92 -7.19
N ARG A 141 -11.82 7.20 -7.43
CA ARG A 141 -12.55 7.65 -8.60
C ARG A 141 -11.78 8.77 -9.28
N ILE A 142 -11.41 8.54 -10.53
CA ILE A 142 -10.65 9.48 -11.36
C ILE A 142 -11.63 10.11 -12.34
N ASN A 143 -12.08 11.33 -12.03
CA ASN A 143 -12.95 12.10 -12.92
C ASN A 143 -12.17 13.11 -13.78
N ASN A 144 -10.93 13.43 -13.39
CA ASN A 144 -10.05 14.34 -14.11
C ASN A 144 -8.63 13.74 -14.12
N PRO A 145 -8.29 12.92 -15.13
CA PRO A 145 -7.03 12.19 -15.14
C PRO A 145 -5.80 13.07 -15.38
N VAL A 146 -5.94 14.23 -16.05
CA VAL A 146 -4.81 15.06 -16.50
C VAL A 146 -3.86 15.47 -15.35
N PRO A 147 -4.35 15.96 -14.18
CA PRO A 147 -3.46 16.30 -13.08
C PRO A 147 -2.73 15.10 -12.48
N LEU A 148 -3.37 13.93 -12.41
CA LEU A 148 -2.74 12.70 -11.90
C LEU A 148 -1.72 12.15 -12.89
N ALA A 149 -2.05 12.16 -14.19
CA ALA A 149 -1.17 11.80 -15.29
C ALA A 149 0.12 12.63 -15.24
N ASN A 150 0.00 13.96 -15.09
CA ASN A 150 1.14 14.85 -14.95
C ASN A 150 1.94 14.60 -13.66
N LEU A 151 1.24 14.38 -12.54
CA LEU A 151 1.89 14.15 -11.23
C LEU A 151 2.70 12.85 -11.22
N PHE A 152 2.18 11.78 -11.84
CA PHE A 152 2.81 10.46 -11.85
C PHE A 152 3.57 10.12 -13.13
N SER A 153 3.56 11.02 -14.13
CA SER A 153 4.16 10.79 -15.45
C SER A 153 3.61 9.52 -16.14
N ILE A 154 2.29 9.32 -16.05
CA ILE A 154 1.53 8.24 -16.70
C ILE A 154 0.62 8.88 -17.75
N LYS A 155 0.33 8.22 -18.88
CA LYS A 155 -0.64 8.77 -19.84
C LYS A 155 -2.05 8.75 -19.26
N ASP A 156 -2.87 9.72 -19.67
CA ASP A 156 -4.23 9.86 -19.18
C ASP A 156 -5.15 8.70 -19.60
N ASP A 157 -4.94 8.14 -20.79
CA ASP A 157 -5.67 6.98 -21.33
C ASP A 157 -5.29 5.64 -20.68
N GLU A 158 -4.18 5.61 -19.92
CA GLU A 158 -3.72 4.45 -19.16
C GLU A 158 -4.22 4.45 -17.70
N LEU A 159 -4.83 5.54 -17.23
CA LEU A 159 -5.35 5.64 -15.87
C LEU A 159 -6.75 5.01 -15.75
N PRO A 160 -7.01 4.22 -14.69
CA PRO A 160 -8.35 3.72 -14.40
C PRO A 160 -9.30 4.84 -14.01
N GLN A 161 -10.56 4.74 -14.44
CA GLN A 161 -11.63 5.65 -14.01
C GLN A 161 -12.05 5.34 -12.57
N GLN A 162 -12.02 4.08 -12.17
CA GLN A 162 -12.35 3.65 -10.81
C GLN A 162 -11.44 2.51 -10.37
N VAL A 163 -11.04 2.52 -9.10
CA VAL A 163 -10.33 1.40 -8.46
C VAL A 163 -10.99 1.12 -7.11
N HIS A 164 -11.42 -0.11 -6.91
CA HIS A 164 -11.84 -0.64 -5.64
C HIS A 164 -10.88 -1.75 -5.23
N SER A 165 -10.35 -1.69 -4.01
CA SER A 165 -9.57 -2.82 -3.50
C SER A 165 -9.75 -3.01 -2.01
N VAL A 166 -9.69 -4.27 -1.61
CA VAL A 166 -9.70 -4.71 -0.22
C VAL A 166 -8.46 -5.56 -0.01
N PHE A 167 -7.64 -5.17 0.96
CA PHE A 167 -6.51 -5.92 1.45
C PHE A 167 -6.84 -6.39 2.85
N LYS A 168 -6.61 -7.66 3.15
CA LYS A 168 -6.78 -8.27 4.47
C LYS A 168 -5.48 -8.91 4.90
N VAL A 169 -5.09 -8.69 6.14
CA VAL A 169 -3.99 -9.41 6.79
C VAL A 169 -4.60 -10.31 7.86
N LEU A 170 -4.43 -11.62 7.69
CA LEU A 170 -4.87 -12.63 8.64
C LEU A 170 -3.65 -13.42 9.13
N GLY A 171 -3.27 -13.23 10.39
CA GLY A 171 -1.99 -13.73 10.91
C GLY A 171 -0.83 -13.15 10.10
N ASN A 172 -0.05 -14.01 9.44
CA ASN A 172 1.09 -13.62 8.59
C ASN A 172 0.76 -13.70 7.08
N GLN A 173 -0.51 -13.83 6.71
CA GLN A 173 -0.94 -13.98 5.31
C GLN A 173 -1.60 -12.71 4.79
N LEU A 174 -1.20 -12.29 3.59
CA LEU A 174 -1.85 -11.22 2.84
C LEU A 174 -2.91 -11.82 1.91
N ILE A 175 -4.14 -11.32 2.00
CA ILE A 175 -5.27 -11.73 1.17
C ILE A 175 -5.83 -10.49 0.49
N ILE A 176 -6.04 -10.56 -0.81
CA ILE A 176 -6.76 -9.55 -1.59
C ILE A 176 -8.05 -10.20 -2.06
N PRO A 177 -9.13 -10.17 -1.26
CA PRO A 177 -10.40 -10.80 -1.64
C PRO A 177 -11.08 -10.12 -2.81
N ALA A 178 -10.80 -8.83 -3.04
CA ALA A 178 -11.34 -8.09 -4.16
C ALA A 178 -10.37 -6.97 -4.57
N PHE A 179 -9.98 -6.98 -5.84
CA PHE A 179 -9.40 -5.86 -6.56
C PHE A 179 -10.22 -5.70 -7.84
N ASP A 180 -10.69 -4.49 -8.10
CA ASP A 180 -11.49 -4.16 -9.27
C ASP A 180 -11.04 -2.81 -9.80
N ALA A 181 -10.59 -2.78 -11.05
CA ALA A 181 -10.21 -1.55 -11.73
C ALA A 181 -11.01 -1.41 -13.03
N ILE A 182 -11.71 -0.29 -13.17
CA ILE A 182 -12.54 0.03 -14.32
C ILE A 182 -11.81 1.08 -15.16
N ASN A 183 -11.51 0.71 -16.39
CA ASN A 183 -11.03 1.57 -17.46
C ASN A 183 -12.18 1.87 -18.44
N PRO A 184 -12.08 2.95 -19.26
CA PRO A 184 -13.11 3.24 -20.27
C PRO A 184 -13.37 2.07 -21.23
N SER A 185 -12.35 1.27 -21.50
CA SER A 185 -12.41 0.17 -22.44
C SER A 185 -12.60 -1.21 -21.80
N ALA A 186 -12.51 -1.35 -20.47
CA ALA A 186 -12.58 -2.67 -19.82
C ALA A 186 -12.58 -2.64 -18.29
N ARG A 187 -12.81 -3.81 -17.69
CA ARG A 187 -12.71 -4.05 -16.26
C ARG A 187 -11.66 -5.13 -15.96
N LEU A 188 -10.87 -4.92 -14.92
CA LEU A 188 -9.89 -5.86 -14.39
C LEU A 188 -10.34 -6.27 -12.99
N GLU A 189 -10.69 -7.53 -12.82
CA GLU A 189 -10.98 -8.09 -11.50
C GLU A 189 -9.86 -9.03 -11.09
N ALA A 190 -9.39 -8.92 -9.86
CA ALA A 190 -8.36 -9.80 -9.33
C ALA A 190 -8.60 -10.18 -7.87
N THR A 191 -8.18 -11.39 -7.51
CA THR A 191 -8.12 -11.87 -6.13
C THR A 191 -6.76 -12.48 -5.87
N LEU A 192 -6.21 -12.33 -4.66
CA LEU A 192 -4.99 -13.01 -4.21
C LEU A 192 -5.26 -13.69 -2.86
N GLY A 193 -4.82 -14.93 -2.70
CA GLY A 193 -4.85 -15.60 -1.41
C GLY A 193 -4.04 -16.89 -1.40
N PRO A 194 -3.88 -17.51 -0.23
CA PRO A 194 -3.29 -18.84 -0.13
C PRO A 194 -4.17 -19.86 -0.86
N ASP A 195 -3.56 -20.81 -1.56
CA ASP A 195 -4.30 -21.84 -2.32
C ASP A 195 -4.51 -23.15 -1.53
N GLY A 196 -4.17 -23.14 -0.22
CA GLY A 196 -4.19 -24.31 0.65
C GLY A 196 -2.88 -25.13 0.63
N SER A 197 -1.97 -24.83 -0.31
CA SER A 197 -0.57 -25.23 -0.27
C SER A 197 0.30 -24.05 0.19
N ASN A 198 1.62 -24.24 0.34
CA ASN A 198 2.58 -23.15 0.60
C ASN A 198 2.77 -22.23 -0.63
N SER A 199 1.69 -21.97 -1.38
CA SER A 199 1.62 -21.23 -2.62
C SER A 199 0.50 -20.21 -2.53
N TYR A 200 0.58 -19.18 -3.36
CA TYR A 200 -0.48 -18.20 -3.52
C TYR A 200 -1.17 -18.37 -4.87
N ILE A 201 -2.49 -18.21 -4.89
CA ILE A 201 -3.24 -18.14 -6.13
C ILE A 201 -3.77 -16.72 -6.35
N THR A 202 -3.51 -16.23 -7.56
CA THR A 202 -4.11 -15.02 -8.09
C THR A 202 -5.10 -15.42 -9.17
N ASN A 203 -6.38 -15.04 -9.03
CA ASN A 203 -7.33 -15.16 -10.15
C ASN A 203 -7.48 -13.77 -10.76
N ILE A 204 -7.38 -13.67 -12.08
CA ILE A 204 -7.52 -12.43 -12.84
C ILE A 204 -8.57 -12.66 -13.91
N THR A 205 -9.60 -11.82 -13.96
CA THR A 205 -10.60 -11.84 -15.03
C THR A 205 -10.34 -10.65 -15.95
N LEU A 206 -10.15 -10.94 -17.25
CA LEU A 206 -9.90 -9.95 -18.30
C LEU A 206 -10.97 -10.01 -19.38
N HIS A 207 -11.44 -8.85 -19.84
CA HIS A 207 -12.23 -8.74 -21.07
C HIS A 207 -11.31 -8.84 -22.30
N GLU A 208 -11.80 -9.42 -23.40
CA GLU A 208 -11.01 -9.65 -24.62
C GLU A 208 -10.42 -8.34 -25.20
N ASP A 209 -11.11 -7.21 -25.05
CA ASP A 209 -10.63 -5.90 -25.53
C ASP A 209 -9.34 -5.43 -24.84
N LEU A 210 -9.14 -5.77 -23.55
CA LEU A 210 -7.86 -5.52 -22.86
C LEU A 210 -6.76 -6.40 -23.40
N LEU A 211 -7.07 -7.66 -23.66
CA LEU A 211 -6.10 -8.62 -24.18
C LEU A 211 -5.57 -8.18 -25.55
N LEU A 212 -6.45 -7.66 -26.41
CA LEU A 212 -6.07 -7.09 -27.71
C LEU A 212 -5.17 -5.86 -27.57
N LYS A 213 -5.42 -5.00 -26.57
CA LYS A 213 -4.51 -3.88 -26.27
C LYS A 213 -3.14 -4.36 -25.79
N PHE A 214 -3.08 -5.36 -24.91
CA PHE A 214 -1.80 -5.87 -24.37
C PHE A 214 -1.00 -6.73 -25.36
N SER A 215 -1.64 -7.29 -26.38
CA SER A 215 -0.98 -8.11 -27.40
C SER A 215 -0.28 -7.30 -28.50
N GLY A 216 -0.43 -5.97 -28.52
CA GLY A 216 0.18 -5.11 -29.53
C GLY A 216 1.66 -4.78 -29.33
N THR A 217 2.23 -5.02 -28.14
CA THR A 217 3.61 -4.63 -27.82
C THR A 217 4.33 -5.69 -26.99
N THR A 218 5.48 -6.13 -27.50
CA THR A 218 6.42 -6.97 -26.73
C THR A 218 7.29 -6.07 -25.86
N LEU A 219 7.40 -6.40 -24.58
CA LEU A 219 8.29 -5.73 -23.64
C LEU A 219 9.74 -6.12 -23.93
N THR A 220 10.64 -5.13 -23.97
CA THR A 220 12.08 -5.39 -24.02
C THR A 220 12.68 -5.59 -22.64
N HIS A 221 12.04 -5.02 -21.62
CA HIS A 221 12.43 -5.11 -20.21
C HIS A 221 11.18 -5.23 -19.35
N CYS A 222 11.29 -5.92 -18.21
CA CYS A 222 10.18 -6.00 -17.29
C CYS A 222 9.95 -4.65 -16.58
N PRO A 223 8.72 -4.10 -16.59
CA PRO A 223 8.41 -2.84 -15.91
C PRO A 223 8.32 -3.01 -14.38
N LEU A 224 8.25 -4.24 -13.87
CA LEU A 224 8.18 -4.50 -12.44
C LEU A 224 9.56 -4.32 -11.78
N PRO A 225 9.64 -3.57 -10.66
CA PRO A 225 10.86 -3.48 -9.86
C PRO A 225 11.34 -4.86 -9.40
N GLN A 226 12.66 -5.08 -9.35
CA GLN A 226 13.27 -6.34 -8.92
C GLN A 226 12.71 -6.90 -7.59
N PRO A 227 12.48 -6.09 -6.54
CA PRO A 227 11.89 -6.60 -5.29
C PRO A 227 10.50 -7.21 -5.48
N VAL A 228 9.68 -6.63 -6.36
CA VAL A 228 8.32 -7.14 -6.66
C VAL A 228 8.42 -8.47 -7.39
N LYS A 229 9.34 -8.58 -8.36
CA LYS A 229 9.55 -9.83 -9.10
C LYS A 229 10.05 -10.95 -8.19
N ALA A 230 11.01 -10.66 -7.32
CA ALA A 230 11.53 -11.60 -6.35
C ALA A 230 10.47 -12.05 -5.34
N PHE A 231 9.64 -11.12 -4.87
CA PHE A 231 8.51 -11.42 -3.99
C PHE A 231 7.50 -12.37 -4.63
N ILE A 232 7.03 -12.09 -5.85
CA ILE A 232 6.07 -12.95 -6.58
C ILE A 232 6.62 -14.37 -6.75
N LYS A 233 7.92 -14.51 -7.05
CA LYS A 233 8.57 -15.82 -7.18
C LYS A 233 8.73 -16.55 -5.85
N GLY A 234 9.18 -15.86 -4.81
CA GLY A 234 9.35 -16.45 -3.48
C GLY A 234 8.03 -16.95 -2.86
N MET A 235 6.89 -16.48 -3.38
CA MET A 235 5.55 -16.92 -2.95
C MET A 235 5.01 -18.15 -3.70
N ASN A 236 5.75 -18.71 -4.67
CA ASN A 236 5.27 -19.79 -5.55
C ASN A 236 3.88 -19.44 -6.12
N THR A 237 3.81 -18.35 -6.87
CA THR A 237 2.54 -17.76 -7.29
C THR A 237 1.94 -18.48 -8.48
N LYS A 238 0.68 -18.89 -8.36
CA LYS A 238 -0.16 -19.40 -9.45
C LYS A 238 -1.09 -18.28 -9.91
N ILE A 239 -1.02 -17.86 -11.17
CA ILE A 239 -1.89 -16.84 -11.75
C ILE A 239 -2.85 -17.52 -12.72
N ARG A 240 -4.13 -17.60 -12.37
CA ARG A 240 -5.19 -18.04 -13.27
C ARG A 240 -5.79 -16.82 -13.96
N ILE A 241 -5.66 -16.76 -15.28
CA ILE A 241 -6.29 -15.72 -16.10
C ILE A 241 -7.53 -16.32 -16.75
N ASN A 242 -8.69 -15.73 -16.48
CA ASN A 242 -9.98 -16.07 -17.09
C ASN A 242 -10.36 -15.03 -18.13
N PHE A 243 -10.83 -15.50 -19.28
CA PHE A 243 -11.31 -14.67 -20.39
C PHE A 243 -12.82 -14.85 -20.55
N THR A 244 -13.54 -13.74 -20.60
CA THR A 244 -14.97 -13.73 -20.88
C THR A 244 -15.21 -13.27 -22.31
N LYS A 245 -15.64 -14.20 -23.19
CA LYS A 245 -16.16 -13.87 -24.53
C LYS A 245 -17.50 -14.55 -24.72
N ALA A 246 -18.58 -13.77 -24.66
CA ALA A 246 -19.96 -13.99 -25.15
C ALA A 246 -20.62 -15.40 -25.11
N SER A 247 -19.99 -16.46 -24.60
CA SER A 247 -20.48 -17.86 -24.46
C SER A 247 -19.35 -18.91 -24.22
N GLN A 248 -18.06 -18.57 -24.24
CA GLN A 248 -16.97 -19.49 -23.90
C GLN A 248 -16.03 -18.89 -22.86
N GLU A 249 -15.92 -19.56 -21.72
CA GLU A 249 -14.93 -19.26 -20.69
C GLU A 249 -13.63 -19.99 -21.05
N LYS A 250 -12.57 -19.22 -21.33
CA LYS A 250 -11.22 -19.75 -21.54
C LYS A 250 -10.37 -19.37 -20.34
N SER A 251 -9.49 -20.26 -19.92
CA SER A 251 -8.52 -19.95 -18.88
C SER A 251 -7.10 -20.33 -19.29
N THR A 252 -6.13 -19.70 -18.64
CA THR A 252 -4.70 -20.08 -18.69
C THR A 252 -4.15 -19.98 -17.29
N LEU A 253 -3.43 -21.00 -16.85
CA LEU A 253 -2.75 -20.99 -15.58
C LEU A 253 -1.27 -20.70 -15.82
N ILE A 254 -0.74 -19.73 -15.10
CA ILE A 254 0.67 -19.36 -15.11
C ILE A 254 1.25 -19.74 -13.76
N LEU A 255 2.30 -20.54 -13.75
CA LEU A 255 3.03 -20.92 -12.54
C LEU A 255 4.32 -20.10 -12.50
N ILE A 256 4.55 -19.40 -11.40
CA ILE A 256 5.75 -18.59 -11.17
C ILE A 256 6.38 -19.03 -9.86
N ASP A 257 7.58 -19.59 -9.92
CA ASP A 257 8.31 -20.08 -8.76
C ASP A 257 9.81 -19.72 -8.84
N GLY A 258 10.63 -20.32 -7.97
CA GLY A 258 12.07 -20.11 -7.96
C GLY A 258 12.78 -20.55 -9.25
N SER A 259 12.22 -21.53 -9.97
CA SER A 259 12.78 -22.09 -11.20
C SER A 259 12.49 -21.25 -12.44
N GLY A 260 11.43 -20.43 -12.41
CA GLY A 260 11.08 -19.55 -13.51
C GLY A 260 9.57 -19.39 -13.67
N ILE A 261 9.10 -19.51 -14.91
CA ILE A 261 7.69 -19.36 -15.29
C ILE A 261 7.25 -20.46 -16.24
N HIS A 262 6.08 -21.05 -15.98
CA HIS A 262 5.47 -22.08 -16.81
C HIS A 262 4.01 -21.73 -17.11
N PHE A 263 3.55 -22.13 -18.29
CA PHE A 263 2.18 -21.86 -18.76
C PHE A 263 1.46 -23.20 -18.98
N GLU A 264 0.25 -23.31 -18.42
CA GLU A 264 -0.67 -24.41 -18.68
C GLU A 264 -1.90 -23.87 -19.43
N GLY A 265 -2.13 -24.41 -20.64
CA GLY A 265 -3.17 -23.96 -21.57
C GLY A 265 -2.63 -23.05 -22.68
N SER A 266 -3.46 -22.77 -23.69
CA SER A 266 -3.09 -22.04 -24.91
C SER A 266 -3.95 -20.80 -25.18
N SER A 267 -4.69 -20.32 -24.18
CA SER A 267 -5.66 -19.23 -24.37
C SER A 267 -5.01 -17.83 -24.33
N LEU A 268 -3.82 -17.72 -23.73
CA LEU A 268 -3.08 -16.46 -23.65
C LEU A 268 -2.29 -16.22 -24.96
N PRO A 269 -2.38 -15.04 -25.61
CA PRO A 269 -1.62 -14.74 -26.83
C PRO A 269 -0.11 -14.83 -26.59
N GLU A 270 0.64 -15.28 -27.59
CA GLU A 270 2.11 -15.46 -27.50
C GLU A 270 2.84 -14.19 -27.07
N VAL A 271 2.42 -13.02 -27.55
CA VAL A 271 3.02 -11.73 -27.15
C VAL A 271 2.87 -11.50 -25.64
N VAL A 272 1.72 -11.86 -25.07
CA VAL A 272 1.46 -11.69 -23.64
C VAL A 272 2.24 -12.73 -22.84
N GLN A 273 2.34 -13.98 -23.31
CA GLN A 273 3.21 -14.99 -22.70
C GLN A 273 4.67 -14.52 -22.65
N LYS A 274 5.19 -13.97 -23.75
CA LYS A 274 6.55 -13.42 -23.84
C LYS A 274 6.77 -12.24 -22.89
N ASN A 275 5.75 -11.41 -22.69
CA ASN A 275 5.80 -10.30 -21.72
C ASN A 275 5.92 -10.83 -20.28
N PHE A 276 5.19 -11.89 -19.92
CA PHE A 276 5.35 -12.55 -18.63
C PHE A 276 6.73 -13.20 -18.48
N GLN A 277 7.23 -13.88 -19.52
CA GLN A 277 8.59 -14.46 -19.53
C GLN A 277 9.67 -13.39 -19.30
N THR A 278 9.56 -12.25 -19.99
CA THR A 278 10.48 -11.12 -19.80
C THR A 278 10.56 -10.66 -18.34
N CYS A 279 9.49 -10.87 -17.56
CA CYS A 279 9.46 -10.56 -16.14
C CYS A 279 9.95 -11.67 -15.23
N PHE A 280 9.74 -12.95 -15.55
CA PHE A 280 9.89 -14.04 -14.58
C PHE A 280 10.79 -15.20 -15.03
N ASP A 281 11.34 -15.17 -16.24
CA ASP A 281 12.17 -16.27 -16.81
C ASP A 281 13.65 -16.24 -16.38
N TYR A 282 13.99 -15.49 -15.34
CA TYR A 282 15.31 -15.56 -14.70
C TYR A 282 15.32 -16.62 -13.60
N GLN A 283 16.47 -17.02 -13.05
CA GLN A 283 16.49 -17.77 -11.79
C GLN A 283 16.73 -16.79 -10.65
N LEU A 284 16.07 -17.00 -9.50
CA LEU A 284 16.53 -16.30 -8.29
C LEU A 284 17.95 -16.80 -8.02
N GLU A 285 18.95 -15.93 -8.13
CA GLU A 285 20.31 -16.30 -7.74
C GLU A 285 20.27 -16.77 -6.27
N ASP A 286 20.81 -17.96 -6.00
CA ASP A 286 20.88 -18.54 -4.66
C ASP A 286 21.54 -17.54 -3.68
N GLU A 287 20.79 -17.19 -2.64
CA GLU A 287 21.17 -16.72 -1.29
C GLU A 287 22.31 -15.69 -1.09
N SER A 288 22.90 -15.06 -2.10
CA SER A 288 24.03 -14.12 -1.89
C SER A 288 23.66 -12.63 -1.83
N MET A 289 22.44 -12.24 -2.21
CA MET A 289 21.92 -10.90 -1.93
C MET A 289 21.10 -10.86 -0.64
N GLN A 290 21.76 -11.18 0.48
CA GLN A 290 21.43 -10.51 1.74
C GLN A 290 21.68 -9.02 1.52
N THR A 291 20.67 -8.31 1.02
CA THR A 291 20.60 -6.85 1.16
C THR A 291 20.56 -6.55 2.65
N THR A 292 21.72 -6.44 3.26
CA THR A 292 21.89 -5.85 4.58
C THR A 292 21.54 -4.37 4.40
N TYR A 293 20.32 -3.99 4.78
CA TYR A 293 19.99 -2.58 4.94
C TYR A 293 20.76 -2.09 6.16
N THR A 294 21.98 -1.59 5.96
CA THR A 294 22.68 -0.81 6.99
C THR A 294 21.99 0.55 7.06
N ILE A 295 21.16 0.74 8.08
CA ILE A 295 20.65 2.06 8.43
C ILE A 295 21.80 2.79 9.13
N ASN A 296 22.48 3.69 8.40
CA ASN A 296 23.36 4.69 9.01
C ASN A 296 22.54 5.81 9.64
#